data_AF-A0AAX4P387-F1
#
_entry.id   AF-A0AAX4P387-F1
#
_cell.length_a   1.000
_cell.length_b   1.000
_cell.length_c   1.000
_cell.angle_alpha   90.00
_cell.angle_beta   90.00
_cell.angle_gamma   90.00
#
_symmetry.space_group_name_H-M   'P 1'
#
loop_
_entity.id
_entity.type
_entity.pdbx_description
1 polymer ?
#
loop_
_entity_poly.entity_id
_entity_poly.type
_entity_poly.pdbx_seq_one_letter_code
_entity_poly.pdbx_strand_id
1 'polypeptide(L)'
;MASGAGEPSTKRAKADEADEEEDPLVRRKEEVVRLLERARAKGKGTARAKEELLTLCADFEAKNEKLLERLLPELWEKIIDECLDQNDLFAFAMTCRFFREKQKDLGKKVDTNMNAFHLLELRRSGKVVSQSLGWFQWVCDTFEIQPGFERRSWERIKGAVYEGNLVNYAAFQGSVEILRWLMEENGWEPVGGLVCGRPGTSWWAGMGGSVEILEFLKLKGYGFNEWACTGAARAGRLEALKFLRGLDPPCPWDGEIGYWAASQGHLEVLKWARDQDPPCPWNEETCYQAAYGGHLDVLMWARSQNPPCPWDEETCALAADGGHLEVLKWARSQDPPCPWDEGTCLFAAQGGHLEVLKWARSEDPPCPWMRHICQEEARKSGHQHVIDWIDQREDESDVEFSDLEYSDSD
;
A
#
# COMPACT_ATOMS: atom_id res chain seq x y z
N MET A 1 -1.46 -16.29 80.56
CA MET A 1 -1.69 -15.31 79.47
C MET A 1 -0.34 -14.66 79.21
N ALA A 2 0.52 -15.22 78.35
CA ALA A 2 0.45 -15.27 76.89
C ALA A 2 0.79 -13.91 76.24
N SER A 3 1.72 -13.99 75.27
CA SER A 3 2.18 -12.97 74.31
C SER A 3 3.20 -11.95 74.86
N GLY A 4 4.38 -11.75 74.28
CA GLY A 4 5.02 -12.38 73.11
C GLY A 4 6.34 -11.65 72.86
N ALA A 5 7.46 -12.32 73.17
CA ALA A 5 8.79 -11.88 72.78
C ALA A 5 9.11 -12.52 71.43
N GLY A 6 9.58 -11.71 70.48
CA GLY A 6 9.98 -12.17 69.16
C GLY A 6 10.21 -11.00 68.22
N GLU A 7 11.39 -10.41 68.27
CA GLU A 7 11.97 -9.81 67.06
C GLU A 7 12.16 -10.92 66.02
N PRO A 8 11.87 -10.61 64.75
CA PRO A 8 12.89 -10.91 63.75
C PRO A 8 13.13 -9.74 62.81
N SER A 9 14.38 -9.27 62.86
CA SER A 9 15.23 -9.11 61.68
C SER A 9 14.72 -8.17 60.58
N THR A 10 15.12 -6.91 60.69
CA THR A 10 15.45 -6.04 59.56
C THR A 10 16.53 -6.69 58.68
N LYS A 11 16.12 -7.64 57.83
CA LYS A 11 16.85 -8.14 56.67
C LYS A 11 15.91 -8.19 55.48
N ARG A 12 15.58 -7.01 54.96
CA ARG A 12 15.51 -6.82 53.51
C ARG A 12 16.55 -5.75 53.19
N ALA A 13 17.78 -6.24 53.03
CA ALA A 13 18.83 -5.54 52.29
C ALA A 13 18.20 -5.05 50.98
N LYS A 14 18.32 -3.77 50.61
CA LYS A 14 19.53 -3.25 49.95
C LYS A 14 20.17 -4.32 49.07
N ALA A 15 19.48 -4.67 47.99
CA ALA A 15 20.04 -5.32 46.83
C ALA A 15 19.34 -4.69 45.61
N ASP A 16 20.10 -3.81 44.97
CA ASP A 16 20.11 -3.58 43.53
C ASP A 16 18.96 -2.74 42.94
N GLU A 17 18.90 -1.48 43.35
CA GLU A 17 18.88 -0.39 42.35
C GLU A 17 20.24 -0.42 41.64
N ALA A 18 20.40 -1.37 40.72
CA ALA A 18 21.44 -1.27 39.71
C ALA A 18 20.93 -0.22 38.72
N ASP A 19 21.67 0.88 38.59
CA ASP A 19 21.65 1.71 37.40
C ASP A 19 21.55 0.79 36.18
N GLU A 20 20.46 0.84 35.42
CA GLU A 20 20.40 0.24 34.09
C GLU A 20 21.42 1.00 33.24
N GLU A 21 22.67 0.55 33.29
CA GLU A 21 23.76 1.06 32.49
C GLU A 21 23.33 0.91 31.02
N GLU A 22 22.95 2.04 30.43
CA GLU A 22 22.42 2.13 29.07
C GLU A 22 23.32 1.33 28.12
N ASP A 23 22.73 0.36 27.41
CA ASP A 23 23.44 -0.61 26.58
C ASP A 23 24.54 0.09 25.75
N PRO A 24 25.82 -0.28 25.91
CA PRO A 24 26.93 0.38 25.24
C PRO A 24 26.75 0.50 23.72
N LEU A 25 26.06 -0.46 23.10
CA LEU A 25 25.73 -0.42 21.67
C LEU A 25 24.64 0.62 21.35
N VAL A 26 23.63 0.78 22.21
CA VAL A 26 22.57 1.78 22.06
C VAL A 26 23.15 3.19 22.21
N ARG A 27 23.96 3.40 23.24
CA ARG A 27 24.67 4.67 23.44
C ARG A 27 25.58 5.01 22.26
N ARG A 28 26.34 4.03 21.77
CA ARG A 28 27.22 4.19 20.60
C ARG A 28 26.42 4.45 19.31
N LYS A 29 25.23 3.86 19.15
CA LYS A 29 24.30 4.17 18.05
C LYS A 29 23.90 5.63 18.05
N GLU A 30 23.47 6.15 19.19
CA GLU A 30 23.05 7.55 19.29
C GLU A 30 24.19 8.51 18.98
N GLU A 31 25.41 8.19 19.40
CA GLU A 31 26.60 8.97 19.08
C GLU A 31 26.91 8.97 17.58
N VAL A 32 26.86 7.80 16.92
CA VAL A 32 27.07 7.69 15.47
C VAL A 32 25.97 8.42 14.70
N VAL A 33 24.71 8.31 15.12
CA VAL A 33 23.58 9.05 14.52
C VAL A 33 23.76 10.55 14.66
N ARG A 34 24.08 11.06 15.86
CA ARG A 34 24.37 12.49 16.07
C ARG A 34 25.58 12.97 15.26
N LEU A 35 26.60 12.12 15.08
CA LEU A 35 27.76 12.42 14.23
C LEU A 35 27.37 12.50 12.75
N LEU A 36 26.54 11.59 12.27
CA LEU A 36 26.00 11.59 10.91
C LEU A 36 25.16 12.84 10.65
N GLU A 37 24.27 13.21 11.58
CA GLU A 37 23.46 14.43 11.51
C GLU A 37 24.32 15.69 11.45
N ARG A 38 25.36 15.77 12.30
CA ARG A 38 26.31 16.90 12.33
C ARG A 38 27.19 16.97 11.09
N ALA A 39 27.61 15.83 10.54
CA ALA A 39 28.41 15.77 9.31
C ALA A 39 27.57 16.21 8.10
N ARG A 40 26.30 15.77 8.07
CA ARG A 40 25.31 16.18 7.07
C ARG A 40 25.01 17.68 7.12
N ALA A 41 24.85 18.25 8.32
CA ALA A 41 24.66 19.69 8.51
C ALA A 41 25.88 20.56 8.09
N LYS A 42 27.08 19.96 8.02
CA LYS A 42 28.34 20.66 7.69
C LYS A 42 28.84 20.39 6.27
N GLY A 43 28.11 19.64 5.45
CA GLY A 43 28.51 19.31 4.09
C GLY A 43 29.82 18.51 3.99
N LYS A 44 30.17 17.73 5.03
CA LYS A 44 31.41 16.92 5.08
C LYS A 44 31.12 15.46 4.78
N GLY A 45 32.07 14.76 4.17
CA GLY A 45 31.96 13.34 3.83
C GLY A 45 31.74 12.44 5.05
N THR A 46 30.81 11.49 4.93
CA THR A 46 30.34 10.62 6.01
C THR A 46 30.93 9.20 5.98
N ALA A 47 31.97 8.96 5.18
CA ALA A 47 32.52 7.62 4.93
C ALA A 47 32.88 6.87 6.23
N ARG A 48 33.60 7.53 7.14
CA ARG A 48 33.97 6.96 8.45
C ARG A 48 32.76 6.66 9.34
N ALA A 49 31.77 7.53 9.34
CA ALA A 49 30.57 7.34 10.15
C ALA A 49 29.64 6.24 9.58
N LYS A 50 29.66 6.05 8.25
CA LYS A 50 29.01 4.92 7.58
C LYS A 50 29.70 3.59 7.92
N GLU A 51 31.02 3.54 7.88
CA GLU A 51 31.81 2.37 8.28
C GLU A 51 31.57 2.01 9.75
N GLU A 52 31.48 3.01 10.62
CA GLU A 52 31.18 2.82 12.04
C GLU A 52 29.72 2.36 12.27
N LEU A 53 28.76 2.86 11.49
CA LEU A 53 27.38 2.38 11.53
C LEU A 53 27.27 0.92 11.08
N LEU A 54 27.96 0.53 10.01
CA LEU A 54 28.00 -0.85 9.51
C LEU A 54 28.58 -1.80 10.57
N THR A 55 29.67 -1.39 11.22
CA THR A 55 30.28 -2.13 12.33
C THR A 55 29.30 -2.29 13.48
N LEU A 56 28.59 -1.21 13.84
CA LEU A 56 27.61 -1.23 14.91
C LEU A 56 26.40 -2.13 14.60
N CYS A 57 25.94 -2.13 13.35
CA CYS A 57 24.90 -3.05 12.88
C CYS A 57 25.36 -4.51 13.07
N ALA A 58 26.58 -4.85 12.66
CA ALA A 58 27.15 -6.18 12.86
C ALA A 58 27.26 -6.56 14.35
N ASP A 59 27.62 -5.60 15.22
CA ASP A 59 27.67 -5.83 16.67
C ASP A 59 26.28 -6.08 17.27
N PHE A 60 25.26 -5.33 16.83
CA PHE A 60 23.86 -5.56 17.23
C PHE A 60 23.35 -6.91 16.75
N GLU A 61 23.70 -7.32 15.53
CA GLU A 61 23.35 -8.63 15.00
C GLU A 61 23.97 -9.75 15.84
N ALA A 62 25.26 -9.68 16.15
CA ALA A 62 25.95 -10.65 16.99
C ALA A 62 25.40 -10.68 18.44
N LYS A 63 24.94 -9.54 18.95
CA LYS A 63 24.26 -9.48 20.25
C LYS A 63 22.88 -10.14 20.19
N ASN A 64 22.12 -9.86 19.13
CA ASN A 64 20.80 -10.46 18.92
C ASN A 64 20.91 -11.97 18.75
N GLU A 65 21.89 -12.47 17.99
CA GLU A 65 22.21 -13.89 17.85
C GLU A 65 22.31 -14.59 19.21
N LYS A 66 23.10 -14.06 20.15
CA LYS A 66 23.25 -14.65 21.50
C LYS A 66 21.95 -14.68 22.31
N LEU A 67 21.06 -13.71 22.11
CA LEU A 67 19.75 -13.67 22.80
C LEU A 67 18.79 -14.68 22.18
N LEU A 68 18.84 -14.80 20.86
CA LEU A 68 17.94 -15.60 20.04
C LEU A 68 18.32 -17.09 20.02
N GLU A 69 19.59 -17.45 20.20
CA GLU A 69 20.06 -18.82 20.43
C GLU A 69 19.52 -19.45 21.73
N ARG A 70 19.03 -18.64 22.67
CA ARG A 70 18.46 -19.11 23.95
C ARG A 70 17.05 -19.67 23.79
N LEU A 71 16.39 -19.39 22.67
CA LEU A 71 15.06 -19.89 22.38
C LEU A 71 15.13 -21.32 21.86
N LEU A 72 14.31 -22.19 22.45
CA LEU A 72 14.17 -23.57 22.01
C LEU A 72 13.59 -23.63 20.58
N PRO A 73 13.94 -24.64 19.77
CA PRO A 73 13.43 -24.79 18.41
C PRO A 73 11.90 -24.75 18.30
N GLU A 74 11.19 -25.33 19.26
CA GLU A 74 9.72 -25.38 19.28
C GLU A 74 9.10 -23.99 19.50
N LEU A 75 9.80 -23.11 20.23
CA LEU A 75 9.39 -21.72 20.41
C LEU A 75 9.63 -20.92 19.13
N TRP A 76 10.70 -21.20 18.40
CA TRP A 76 10.94 -20.59 17.09
C TRP A 76 9.86 -20.94 16.08
N GLU A 77 9.48 -22.21 15.99
CA GLU A 77 8.37 -22.66 15.14
C GLU A 77 7.08 -21.91 15.49
N LYS A 78 6.75 -21.82 16.79
CA LYS A 78 5.56 -21.11 17.25
C LYS A 78 5.61 -19.61 16.94
N ILE A 79 6.74 -18.94 17.16
CA ILE A 79 6.89 -17.52 16.86
C ILE A 79 6.68 -17.26 15.36
N ILE A 80 7.27 -18.10 14.51
CA ILE A 80 7.18 -17.94 13.05
C ILE A 80 5.79 -18.29 12.51
N ASP A 81 5.12 -19.29 13.08
CA ASP A 81 3.84 -19.78 12.57
C ASP A 81 2.61 -19.07 13.15
N GLU A 82 2.64 -18.71 14.44
CA GLU A 82 1.46 -18.23 15.17
C GLU A 82 1.53 -16.75 15.54
N CYS A 83 2.73 -16.17 15.62
CA CYS A 83 2.91 -14.83 16.19
C CYS A 83 3.31 -13.74 15.20
N LEU A 84 3.66 -14.10 13.96
CA LEU A 84 4.13 -13.14 12.96
C LEU A 84 3.32 -13.29 11.68
N ASP A 85 2.67 -12.19 11.28
CA ASP A 85 2.07 -12.10 9.95
C ASP A 85 3.15 -12.11 8.87
N GLN A 86 2.80 -12.43 7.62
CA GLN A 86 3.75 -12.40 6.51
C GLN A 86 4.48 -11.06 6.37
N ASN A 87 3.80 -9.95 6.67
CA ASN A 87 4.40 -8.62 6.61
C ASN A 87 5.41 -8.38 7.74
N ASP A 88 5.15 -8.93 8.93
CA ASP A 88 6.08 -8.87 10.06
C ASP A 88 7.29 -9.76 9.81
N LEU A 89 7.08 -10.95 9.22
CA LEU A 89 8.16 -11.84 8.81
C LEU A 89 9.07 -11.19 7.77
N PHE A 90 8.51 -10.46 6.80
CA PHE A 90 9.28 -9.68 5.85
C PHE A 90 10.11 -8.61 6.57
N ALA A 91 9.49 -7.76 7.40
CA ALA A 91 10.21 -6.73 8.16
C ALA A 91 11.32 -7.31 9.06
N PHE A 92 11.07 -8.43 9.73
CA PHE A 92 12.06 -9.14 10.56
C PHE A 92 13.19 -9.76 9.74
N ALA A 93 12.87 -10.44 8.64
CA ALA A 93 13.86 -11.05 7.75
C ALA A 93 14.74 -10.00 7.06
N MET A 94 14.25 -8.76 6.92
CA MET A 94 14.96 -7.62 6.34
C MET A 94 15.77 -6.80 7.37
N THR A 95 15.80 -7.19 8.64
CA THR A 95 16.52 -6.46 9.71
C THR A 95 17.46 -7.35 10.55
N CYS A 96 17.42 -8.67 10.38
CA CYS A 96 18.21 -9.60 11.18
C CYS A 96 18.66 -10.84 10.37
N ARG A 97 19.97 -11.00 10.15
CA ARG A 97 20.56 -12.17 9.46
C ARG A 97 20.22 -13.49 10.18
N PHE A 98 20.29 -13.49 11.52
CA PHE A 98 20.01 -14.67 12.33
C PHE A 98 18.57 -15.19 12.18
N PHE A 99 17.59 -14.28 12.14
CA PHE A 99 16.18 -14.67 11.97
C PHE A 99 15.98 -15.44 10.65
N ARG A 100 16.68 -15.02 9.59
CA ARG A 100 16.65 -15.69 8.29
C ARG A 100 17.30 -17.06 8.33
N GLU A 101 18.44 -17.19 9.00
CA GLU A 101 19.09 -18.49 9.19
C GLU A 101 18.15 -19.46 9.92
N LYS A 102 17.46 -18.99 10.97
CA LYS A 102 16.46 -19.81 11.68
C LYS A 102 15.26 -20.19 10.81
N GLN A 103 14.78 -19.32 9.94
CA GLN A 103 13.74 -19.71 8.98
C GLN A 103 14.22 -20.77 8.01
N LYS A 104 15.47 -20.66 7.53
CA LYS A 104 16.07 -21.66 6.65
C LYS A 104 16.20 -23.01 7.36
N ASP A 105 16.68 -23.01 8.61
CA ASP A 105 16.79 -24.20 9.45
C ASP A 105 15.42 -24.90 9.61
N LEU A 106 14.36 -24.12 9.80
CA LEU A 106 12.99 -24.61 9.99
C LEU A 106 12.26 -24.91 8.67
N GLY A 107 12.90 -24.70 7.52
CA GLY A 107 12.28 -24.90 6.20
C GLY A 107 11.11 -23.93 5.91
N LYS A 108 10.96 -22.87 6.72
CA LYS A 108 9.89 -21.87 6.60
C LYS A 108 10.23 -20.86 5.51
N LYS A 109 9.19 -20.40 4.80
CA LYS A 109 9.33 -19.57 3.60
C LYS A 109 8.50 -18.31 3.72
N VAL A 110 9.17 -17.17 3.85
CA VAL A 110 8.56 -15.85 3.83
C VAL A 110 8.33 -15.43 2.39
N ASP A 111 7.16 -14.84 2.16
CA ASP A 111 6.92 -14.11 0.94
C ASP A 111 7.60 -12.74 1.03
N THR A 112 8.55 -12.48 0.14
CA THR A 112 9.29 -11.20 0.07
C THR A 112 8.68 -10.23 -0.93
N ASN A 113 7.40 -10.42 -1.29
CA ASN A 113 6.70 -9.62 -2.28
C ASN A 113 6.63 -8.14 -1.90
N MET A 114 7.50 -7.33 -2.51
CA MET A 114 7.45 -5.87 -2.45
C MET A 114 6.33 -5.34 -3.36
N ASN A 115 5.08 -5.64 -3.01
CA ASN A 115 3.92 -5.15 -3.74
C ASN A 115 3.75 -3.64 -3.53
N ALA A 116 3.55 -2.90 -4.61
CA ALA A 116 3.38 -1.45 -4.60
C ALA A 116 2.17 -0.97 -3.77
N PHE A 117 1.07 -1.72 -3.79
CA PHE A 117 -0.13 -1.38 -3.01
C PHE A 117 0.19 -1.38 -1.51
N HIS A 118 0.88 -2.43 -1.06
CA HIS A 118 1.30 -2.57 0.32
C HIS A 118 2.30 -1.48 0.73
N LEU A 119 3.27 -1.15 -0.13
CA LEU A 119 4.23 -0.09 0.13
C LEU A 119 3.59 1.31 0.24
N LEU A 120 2.56 1.60 -0.56
CA LEU A 120 1.79 2.84 -0.42
C LEU A 120 1.04 2.90 0.91
N GLU A 121 0.37 1.81 1.29
CA GLU A 121 -0.39 1.74 2.55
C GLU A 121 0.53 1.88 3.77
N LEU A 122 1.66 1.17 3.76
CA LEU A 122 2.68 1.32 4.78
C LEU A 122 3.23 2.75 4.82
N ARG A 123 3.41 3.43 3.67
CA ARG A 123 3.88 4.83 3.64
C ARG A 123 2.82 5.77 4.21
N ARG A 124 1.53 5.56 3.89
CA ARG A 124 0.40 6.32 4.45
C ARG A 124 0.26 6.16 5.97
N SER A 125 0.45 4.95 6.46
CA SER A 125 0.43 4.65 7.90
C SER A 125 1.71 5.05 8.64
N GLY A 126 2.70 5.64 7.95
CA GLY A 126 3.99 6.04 8.54
C GLY A 126 4.88 4.85 8.92
N LYS A 127 4.53 3.63 8.47
CA LYS A 127 5.23 2.38 8.77
C LYS A 127 6.38 2.06 7.80
N VAL A 128 6.39 2.61 6.57
CA VAL A 128 7.60 2.54 5.72
C VAL A 128 8.61 3.56 6.23
N VAL A 129 9.69 3.06 6.79
CA VAL A 129 10.92 3.84 7.03
C VAL A 129 11.73 3.86 5.73
N SER A 130 12.19 5.05 5.31
CA SER A 130 13.17 5.15 4.23
C SER A 130 14.45 4.39 4.62
N GLN A 131 14.86 3.42 3.80
CA GLN A 131 16.03 2.60 4.08
C GLN A 131 17.33 3.31 3.69
N SER A 132 18.39 3.07 4.46
CA SER A 132 19.70 3.65 4.18
C SER A 132 20.42 2.90 3.05
N LEU A 133 21.46 3.50 2.46
CA LEU A 133 22.35 2.77 1.55
C LEU A 133 22.95 1.52 2.21
N GLY A 134 23.33 1.60 3.49
CA GLY A 134 23.85 0.46 4.24
C GLY A 134 22.85 -0.68 4.36
N TRP A 135 21.55 -0.36 4.40
CA TRP A 135 20.51 -1.38 4.36
C TRP A 135 20.44 -2.08 2.99
N PHE A 136 20.51 -1.34 1.88
CA PHE A 136 20.56 -1.96 0.54
C PHE A 136 21.79 -2.84 0.36
N GLN A 137 22.95 -2.38 0.83
CA GLN A 137 24.18 -3.17 0.85
C GLN A 137 24.00 -4.46 1.65
N TRP A 138 23.45 -4.37 2.87
CA TRP A 138 23.16 -5.53 3.70
C TRP A 138 22.19 -6.51 3.02
N VAL A 139 21.16 -6.03 2.33
CA VAL A 139 20.24 -6.89 1.57
C VAL A 139 20.99 -7.63 0.48
N CYS A 140 21.82 -6.93 -0.31
CA CYS A 140 22.65 -7.55 -1.35
C CYS A 140 23.65 -8.57 -0.78
N ASP A 141 24.21 -8.30 0.40
CA ASP A 141 25.16 -9.20 1.07
C ASP A 141 24.50 -10.44 1.69
N THR A 142 23.21 -10.35 2.03
CA THR A 142 22.51 -11.36 2.82
C THR A 142 21.56 -12.22 1.99
N PHE A 143 20.99 -11.69 0.90
CA PHE A 143 20.07 -12.43 0.03
C PHE A 143 20.77 -12.93 -1.23
N GLU A 144 20.32 -14.10 -1.71
CA GLU A 144 20.62 -14.50 -3.08
C GLU A 144 19.92 -13.53 -4.04
N ILE A 145 20.70 -12.87 -4.88
CA ILE A 145 20.21 -11.90 -5.85
C ILE A 145 19.99 -12.60 -7.19
N GLN A 146 18.75 -12.60 -7.64
CA GLN A 146 18.37 -13.17 -8.94
C GLN A 146 18.38 -12.07 -10.01
N PRO A 147 19.04 -12.32 -11.16
CA PRO A 147 19.09 -11.33 -12.21
C PRO A 147 17.72 -11.09 -12.84
N GLY A 148 17.45 -9.83 -13.19
CA GLY A 148 16.20 -9.44 -13.86
C GLY A 148 14.99 -9.31 -12.93
N PHE A 149 13.83 -9.81 -13.38
CA PHE A 149 12.53 -9.60 -12.75
C PHE A 149 11.85 -10.92 -12.43
N GLU A 150 11.01 -10.90 -11.39
CA GLU A 150 10.17 -12.02 -11.01
C GLU A 150 9.34 -12.51 -12.22
N ARG A 151 9.65 -13.70 -12.74
CA ARG A 151 8.86 -14.34 -13.81
C ARG A 151 7.58 -14.90 -13.20
N ARG A 152 6.43 -14.66 -13.83
CA ARG A 152 5.16 -15.32 -13.48
C ARG A 152 5.33 -16.83 -13.49
N SER A 153 5.39 -17.42 -12.31
CA SER A 153 4.66 -18.63 -11.95
C SER A 153 4.10 -18.37 -10.56
N TRP A 154 2.93 -18.90 -10.24
CA TRP A 154 2.33 -18.88 -8.90
C TRP A 154 3.16 -19.69 -7.87
N GLU A 155 4.46 -19.87 -8.14
CA GLU A 155 5.40 -20.59 -7.33
C GLU A 155 6.19 -19.57 -6.52
N ARG A 156 5.91 -19.56 -5.21
CA ARG A 156 6.72 -18.86 -4.19
C ARG A 156 8.19 -18.98 -4.51
N ILE A 157 8.82 -17.87 -4.87
CA ILE A 157 10.27 -17.79 -5.02
C ILE A 157 10.84 -17.56 -3.63
N LYS A 158 11.62 -18.53 -3.17
CA LYS A 158 11.94 -18.73 -1.76
C LYS A 158 13.28 -18.09 -1.44
N GLY A 159 13.27 -17.02 -0.65
CA GLY A 159 14.49 -16.46 -0.08
C GLY A 159 15.43 -15.75 -1.07
N ALA A 160 14.96 -15.44 -2.26
CA ALA A 160 15.72 -14.70 -3.25
C ALA A 160 15.08 -13.31 -3.50
N VAL A 161 15.91 -12.33 -3.81
CA VAL A 161 15.49 -10.98 -4.17
C VAL A 161 15.89 -10.72 -5.61
N TYR A 162 14.97 -10.18 -6.40
CA TYR A 162 15.28 -9.77 -7.77
C TYR A 162 15.99 -8.42 -7.78
N GLU A 163 17.06 -8.30 -8.56
CA GLU A 163 17.77 -7.03 -8.81
C GLU A 163 16.76 -5.91 -9.12
N GLY A 164 15.82 -6.24 -10.01
CA GLY A 164 14.75 -5.37 -10.43
C GLY A 164 13.84 -4.84 -9.32
N ASN A 165 13.57 -5.65 -8.31
CA ASN A 165 12.75 -5.24 -7.18
C ASN A 165 13.49 -4.20 -6.32
N LEU A 166 14.80 -4.35 -6.14
CA LEU A 166 15.63 -3.40 -5.40
C LEU A 166 15.78 -2.08 -6.15
N VAL A 167 15.98 -2.13 -7.47
CA VAL A 167 16.02 -0.93 -8.31
C VAL A 167 14.68 -0.17 -8.24
N ASN A 168 13.55 -0.88 -8.33
CA ASN A 168 12.22 -0.30 -8.21
C ASN A 168 11.99 0.33 -6.83
N TYR A 169 12.38 -0.36 -5.76
CA TYR A 169 12.24 0.15 -4.39
C TYR A 169 13.11 1.39 -4.14
N ALA A 170 14.36 1.40 -4.63
CA ALA A 170 15.24 2.56 -4.57
C ALA A 170 14.65 3.77 -5.30
N ALA A 171 14.09 3.56 -6.50
CA ALA A 171 13.41 4.59 -7.27
C ALA A 171 12.17 5.15 -6.54
N PHE A 172 11.36 4.27 -5.94
CA PHE A 172 10.19 4.66 -5.15
C PHE A 172 10.56 5.43 -3.87
N GLN A 173 11.66 5.08 -3.22
CA GLN A 173 12.08 5.75 -1.98
C GLN A 173 12.59 7.17 -2.22
N GLY A 174 13.13 7.48 -3.39
CA GLY A 174 13.60 8.82 -3.71
C GLY A 174 15.08 9.08 -3.41
N SER A 175 15.91 8.04 -3.22
CA SER A 175 17.34 8.21 -2.92
C SER A 175 18.20 8.01 -4.16
N VAL A 176 18.64 9.11 -4.79
CA VAL A 176 19.54 9.08 -5.95
C VAL A 176 20.86 8.37 -5.61
N GLU A 177 21.34 8.50 -4.38
CA GLU A 177 22.55 7.81 -3.92
C GLU A 177 22.40 6.27 -4.02
N ILE A 178 21.28 5.73 -3.56
CA ILE A 178 21.01 4.29 -3.59
C ILE A 178 20.81 3.82 -5.01
N LEU A 179 19.98 4.53 -5.79
CA LEU A 179 19.71 4.16 -7.17
C LEU A 179 20.98 4.22 -8.02
N ARG A 180 21.85 5.21 -7.79
CA ARG A 180 23.17 5.30 -8.42
C ARG A 180 24.05 4.12 -8.04
N TRP A 181 24.13 3.77 -6.76
CA TRP A 181 24.91 2.63 -6.29
C TRP A 181 24.47 1.31 -6.96
N LEU A 182 23.16 1.07 -7.05
CA LEU A 182 22.62 -0.12 -7.73
C LEU A 182 22.97 -0.12 -9.23
N MET A 183 22.81 1.01 -9.92
CA MET A 183 22.99 1.07 -11.37
C MET A 183 24.44 1.16 -11.82
N GLU A 184 25.26 1.99 -11.17
CA GLU A 184 26.63 2.27 -11.59
C GLU A 184 27.65 1.29 -10.98
N GLU A 185 27.46 0.90 -9.71
CA GLU A 185 28.43 0.02 -9.04
C GLU A 185 28.09 -1.47 -9.18
N ASN A 186 26.79 -1.81 -9.21
CA ASN A 186 26.36 -3.21 -9.39
C ASN A 186 25.95 -3.54 -10.84
N GLY A 187 25.85 -2.53 -11.72
CA GLY A 187 25.51 -2.72 -13.13
C GLY A 187 24.05 -3.12 -13.36
N TRP A 188 23.16 -2.88 -12.40
CA TRP A 188 21.75 -3.29 -12.51
C TRP A 188 20.95 -2.28 -13.33
N GLU A 189 20.20 -2.77 -14.31
CA GLU A 189 19.44 -1.91 -15.21
C GLU A 189 17.98 -1.71 -14.73
N PRO A 190 17.47 -0.45 -14.73
CA PRO A 190 16.05 -0.15 -14.66
C PRO A 190 15.23 -0.85 -15.73
N VAL A 191 13.97 -1.16 -15.40
CA VAL A 191 13.02 -1.69 -16.38
C VAL A 191 12.45 -0.59 -17.24
N GLY A 192 12.52 -0.77 -18.55
CA GLY A 192 11.62 -0.12 -19.49
C GLY A 192 10.29 -0.88 -19.60
N GLY A 193 9.18 -0.25 -19.20
CA GLY A 193 7.82 -0.73 -19.47
C GLY A 193 7.39 -2.04 -18.75
N LEU A 194 6.30 -2.64 -19.24
CA LEU A 194 5.70 -3.87 -18.69
C LEU A 194 6.58 -5.10 -19.00
N VAL A 195 7.54 -5.43 -18.15
CA VAL A 195 8.10 -6.78 -18.13
C VAL A 195 7.11 -7.69 -17.41
N CYS A 196 6.54 -8.66 -18.13
CA CYS A 196 5.63 -9.68 -17.59
C CYS A 196 4.36 -9.15 -16.88
N GLY A 197 3.86 -7.97 -17.29
CA GLY A 197 2.65 -7.41 -16.70
C GLY A 197 2.85 -6.66 -15.38
N ARG A 198 4.10 -6.37 -14.97
CA ARG A 198 4.41 -5.58 -13.76
C ARG A 198 4.85 -4.15 -14.09
N PRO A 199 4.58 -3.16 -13.21
CA PRO A 199 5.06 -1.79 -13.42
C PRO A 199 6.58 -1.70 -13.42
N GLY A 200 7.15 -1.06 -14.44
CA GLY A 200 8.58 -0.83 -14.57
C GLY A 200 9.11 0.27 -13.65
N THR A 201 10.43 0.49 -13.63
CA THR A 201 11.10 1.44 -12.72
C THR A 201 10.59 2.88 -12.89
N SER A 202 10.16 3.26 -14.09
CA SER A 202 9.54 4.57 -14.36
C SER A 202 8.27 4.81 -13.55
N TRP A 203 7.41 3.78 -13.41
CA TRP A 203 6.19 3.84 -12.61
C TRP A 203 6.51 4.01 -11.12
N TRP A 204 7.48 3.26 -10.61
CA TRP A 204 7.93 3.37 -9.22
C TRP A 204 8.57 4.72 -8.91
N ALA A 205 9.37 5.27 -9.84
CA ALA A 205 9.94 6.61 -9.72
C ALA A 205 8.83 7.69 -9.67
N GLY A 206 7.85 7.60 -10.59
CA GLY A 206 6.67 8.49 -10.59
C GLY A 206 5.88 8.40 -9.29
N MET A 207 5.61 7.18 -8.83
CA MET A 207 4.92 6.90 -7.56
C MET A 207 5.68 7.42 -6.34
N GLY A 208 7.01 7.28 -6.36
CA GLY A 208 7.91 7.81 -5.35
C GLY A 208 7.85 9.34 -5.26
N GLY A 209 7.77 9.98 -6.42
CA GLY A 209 7.54 11.42 -6.55
C GLY A 209 8.79 12.29 -6.43
N SER A 210 9.99 11.71 -6.34
CA SER A 210 11.24 12.46 -6.34
C SER A 210 11.59 12.89 -7.76
N VAL A 211 11.59 14.21 -7.98
CA VAL A 211 12.00 14.81 -9.26
C VAL A 211 13.47 14.49 -9.53
N GLU A 212 14.31 14.42 -8.50
CA GLU A 212 15.73 14.12 -8.62
C GLU A 212 15.99 12.69 -9.15
N ILE A 213 15.17 11.71 -8.75
CA ILE A 213 15.22 10.35 -9.32
C ILE A 213 14.84 10.39 -10.80
N LEU A 214 13.77 11.10 -11.14
CA LEU A 214 13.31 11.21 -12.53
C LEU A 214 14.35 11.91 -13.41
N GLU A 215 14.98 12.98 -12.92
CA GLU A 215 16.10 13.65 -13.57
C GLU A 215 17.30 12.71 -13.75
N PHE A 216 17.64 11.95 -12.70
CA PHE A 216 18.74 10.98 -12.76
C PHE A 216 18.49 9.90 -13.81
N LEU A 217 17.30 9.30 -13.82
CA LEU A 217 16.91 8.30 -14.82
C LEU A 217 16.95 8.87 -16.24
N LYS A 218 16.43 10.10 -16.44
CA LYS A 218 16.52 10.81 -17.72
C LYS A 218 17.96 11.02 -18.17
N LEU A 219 18.83 11.50 -17.26
CA LEU A 219 20.25 11.75 -17.53
C LEU A 219 20.98 10.46 -17.96
N LYS A 220 20.57 9.32 -17.43
CA LYS A 220 21.08 8.00 -17.80
C LYS A 220 20.51 7.46 -19.12
N GLY A 221 19.63 8.20 -19.78
CA GLY A 221 19.05 7.83 -21.08
C GLY A 221 17.79 6.97 -20.98
N TYR A 222 17.21 6.80 -19.79
CA TYR A 222 15.95 6.08 -19.63
C TYR A 222 14.77 6.99 -19.99
N GLY A 223 13.95 6.52 -20.94
CA GLY A 223 12.72 7.20 -21.34
C GLY A 223 11.58 6.97 -20.35
N PHE A 224 10.58 7.83 -20.42
CA PHE A 224 9.34 7.69 -19.66
C PHE A 224 8.17 7.42 -20.60
N ASN A 225 7.22 6.63 -20.11
CA ASN A 225 5.97 6.29 -20.76
C ASN A 225 4.79 6.64 -19.84
N GLU A 226 3.57 6.41 -20.30
CA GLU A 226 2.33 6.73 -19.60
C GLU A 226 2.31 6.22 -18.16
N TRP A 227 2.96 5.09 -17.89
CA TRP A 227 3.08 4.52 -16.55
C TRP A 227 3.83 5.40 -15.54
N ALA A 228 4.81 6.19 -15.97
CA ALA A 228 5.46 7.14 -15.06
C ALA A 228 4.42 8.16 -14.53
N CYS A 229 3.57 8.66 -15.43
CA CYS A 229 2.48 9.57 -15.11
C CYS A 229 1.41 8.87 -14.25
N THR A 230 1.01 7.62 -14.56
CA THR A 230 0.01 6.90 -13.76
C THR A 230 0.51 6.60 -12.35
N GLY A 231 1.78 6.24 -12.18
CA GLY A 231 2.40 6.06 -10.87
C GLY A 231 2.37 7.35 -10.04
N ALA A 232 2.74 8.48 -10.65
CA ALA A 232 2.68 9.79 -10.01
C ALA A 232 1.25 10.21 -9.65
N ALA A 233 0.30 10.00 -10.56
CA ALA A 233 -1.11 10.32 -10.35
C ALA A 233 -1.71 9.51 -9.19
N ARG A 234 -1.45 8.20 -9.19
CA ARG A 234 -1.90 7.27 -8.14
C ARG A 234 -1.40 7.66 -6.75
N ALA A 235 -0.17 8.17 -6.64
CA ALA A 235 0.42 8.53 -5.36
C ALA A 235 0.28 10.03 -5.01
N GLY A 236 -0.45 10.80 -5.83
CA GLY A 236 -0.69 12.22 -5.58
C GLY A 236 0.55 13.09 -5.75
N ARG A 237 1.53 12.64 -6.55
CA ARG A 237 2.83 13.29 -6.73
C ARG A 237 2.77 14.37 -7.82
N LEU A 238 2.07 15.46 -7.52
CA LEU A 238 1.83 16.53 -8.48
C LEU A 238 3.12 17.10 -9.11
N GLU A 239 4.17 17.34 -8.30
CA GLU A 239 5.43 17.90 -8.81
C GLU A 239 6.18 16.94 -9.73
N ALA A 240 6.14 15.63 -9.45
CA ALA A 240 6.68 14.62 -10.35
C ALA A 240 5.89 14.54 -11.65
N LEU A 241 4.56 14.65 -11.58
CA LEU A 241 3.71 14.66 -12.76
C LEU A 241 3.94 15.91 -13.63
N LYS A 242 4.11 17.09 -13.02
CA LYS A 242 4.52 18.33 -13.70
C LYS A 242 5.88 18.17 -14.39
N PHE A 243 6.86 17.59 -13.70
CA PHE A 243 8.17 17.31 -14.29
C PHE A 243 8.05 16.42 -15.53
N LEU A 244 7.32 15.30 -15.42
CA LEU A 244 7.13 14.35 -16.52
C LEU A 244 6.43 14.99 -17.73
N ARG A 245 5.46 15.88 -17.49
CA ARG A 245 4.76 16.62 -18.55
C ARG A 245 5.56 17.79 -19.12
N GLY A 246 6.53 18.33 -18.37
CA GLY A 246 7.47 19.34 -18.84
C GLY A 246 8.64 18.81 -19.68
N LEU A 247 8.69 17.50 -19.95
CA LEU A 247 9.72 16.90 -20.79
C LEU A 247 9.55 17.30 -22.28
N ASP A 248 10.62 17.14 -23.06
CA ASP A 248 10.62 17.32 -24.51
C ASP A 248 11.10 16.00 -25.18
N PRO A 249 10.21 15.23 -25.83
CA PRO A 249 8.76 15.42 -25.87
C PRO A 249 8.08 15.17 -24.51
N PRO A 250 6.89 15.75 -24.25
CA PRO A 250 6.13 15.51 -23.02
C PRO A 250 5.83 14.02 -22.82
N CYS A 251 5.96 13.51 -21.59
CA CYS A 251 5.61 12.12 -21.28
C CYS A 251 4.14 11.87 -21.61
N PRO A 252 3.77 10.82 -22.37
CA PRO A 252 2.39 10.55 -22.71
C PRO A 252 1.55 10.30 -21.45
N TRP A 253 0.24 10.51 -21.59
CA TRP A 253 -0.76 10.23 -20.58
C TRP A 253 -2.09 9.85 -21.26
N ASP A 254 -2.99 9.25 -20.49
CA ASP A 254 -4.32 8.80 -20.93
C ASP A 254 -5.32 8.87 -19.74
N GLY A 255 -6.51 8.29 -19.92
CA GLY A 255 -7.59 8.31 -18.92
C GLY A 255 -7.21 7.68 -17.58
N GLU A 256 -6.15 6.87 -17.54
CA GLU A 256 -5.66 6.22 -16.32
C GLU A 256 -5.20 7.25 -15.26
N ILE A 257 -4.79 8.46 -15.68
CA ILE A 257 -4.47 9.53 -14.72
C ILE A 257 -5.70 9.89 -13.90
N GLY A 258 -6.85 10.03 -14.56
CA GLY A 258 -8.15 10.27 -13.94
C GLY A 258 -8.53 9.12 -13.01
N TYR A 259 -8.51 7.89 -13.54
CA TYR A 259 -8.79 6.66 -12.79
C TYR A 259 -7.99 6.58 -11.48
N TRP A 260 -6.65 6.66 -11.56
CA TRP A 260 -5.80 6.40 -10.41
C TRP A 260 -5.83 7.55 -9.40
N ALA A 261 -5.84 8.80 -9.86
CA ALA A 261 -5.92 9.95 -8.95
C ALA A 261 -7.28 10.01 -8.25
N ALA A 262 -8.37 9.68 -8.96
CA ALA A 262 -9.70 9.61 -8.39
C ALA A 262 -9.83 8.52 -7.33
N SER A 263 -9.34 7.30 -7.60
CA SER A 263 -9.37 6.17 -6.65
C SER A 263 -8.67 6.44 -5.31
N GLN A 264 -7.81 7.45 -5.26
CA GLN A 264 -7.01 7.80 -4.08
C GLN A 264 -7.30 9.20 -3.54
N GLY A 265 -8.32 9.89 -4.08
CA GLY A 265 -8.77 11.18 -3.58
C GLY A 265 -7.81 12.33 -3.89
N HIS A 266 -6.97 12.21 -4.92
CA HIS A 266 -5.94 13.18 -5.26
C HIS A 266 -6.50 14.33 -6.13
N LEU A 267 -7.42 15.11 -5.55
CA LEU A 267 -8.13 16.20 -6.22
C LEU A 267 -7.21 17.23 -6.90
N GLU A 268 -6.10 17.60 -6.27
CA GLU A 268 -5.17 18.59 -6.83
C GLU A 268 -4.44 18.08 -8.08
N VAL A 269 -4.22 16.76 -8.19
CA VAL A 269 -3.70 16.14 -9.42
C VAL A 269 -4.73 16.24 -10.53
N LEU A 270 -6.00 15.93 -10.24
CA LEU A 270 -7.09 15.98 -11.21
C LEU A 270 -7.34 17.40 -11.73
N LYS A 271 -7.39 18.39 -10.83
CA LYS A 271 -7.48 19.83 -11.19
C LYS A 271 -6.36 20.22 -12.14
N TRP A 272 -5.13 19.94 -11.74
CA TRP A 272 -3.98 20.30 -12.55
C TRP A 272 -3.98 19.57 -13.90
N ALA A 273 -4.35 18.29 -13.97
CA ALA A 273 -4.43 17.54 -15.22
C ALA A 273 -5.54 18.06 -16.16
N ARG A 274 -6.63 18.58 -15.58
CA ARG A 274 -7.75 19.18 -16.31
C ARG A 274 -7.40 20.56 -16.88
N ASP A 275 -6.51 21.31 -16.24
CA ASP A 275 -6.07 22.65 -16.66
C ASP A 275 -5.02 22.65 -17.81
N GLN A 276 -4.76 21.49 -18.43
CA GLN A 276 -3.68 21.30 -19.40
C GLN A 276 -4.18 21.47 -20.84
N ASP A 277 -3.26 21.67 -21.79
CA ASP A 277 -3.59 21.82 -23.21
C ASP A 277 -2.80 20.83 -24.09
N PRO A 278 -3.45 19.78 -24.65
CA PRO A 278 -4.85 19.40 -24.41
C PRO A 278 -5.05 18.87 -22.97
N PRO A 279 -6.27 18.96 -22.42
CA PRO A 279 -6.57 18.44 -21.09
C PRO A 279 -6.42 16.93 -21.07
N CYS A 280 -6.03 16.37 -19.92
CA CYS A 280 -6.01 14.92 -19.75
C CYS A 280 -7.42 14.37 -20.00
N PRO A 281 -7.57 13.32 -20.84
CA PRO A 281 -8.87 12.70 -21.05
C PRO A 281 -9.38 12.08 -19.75
N TRP A 282 -10.69 12.02 -19.63
CA TRP A 282 -11.41 11.35 -18.55
C TRP A 282 -12.66 10.66 -19.09
N ASN A 283 -13.21 9.76 -18.31
CA ASN A 283 -14.36 8.92 -18.61
C ASN A 283 -15.08 8.58 -17.29
N GLU A 284 -16.12 7.76 -17.39
CA GLU A 284 -16.96 7.28 -16.29
C GLU A 284 -16.13 6.67 -15.16
N GLU A 285 -14.98 6.07 -15.51
CA GLU A 285 -14.05 5.45 -14.58
C GLU A 285 -13.46 6.41 -13.56
N THR A 286 -13.30 7.68 -13.94
CA THR A 286 -12.87 8.72 -12.98
C THR A 286 -13.93 8.90 -11.88
N CYS A 287 -15.22 8.87 -12.22
CA CYS A 287 -16.30 9.00 -11.26
C CYS A 287 -16.45 7.73 -10.41
N TYR A 288 -16.53 6.55 -11.03
CA TYR A 288 -16.76 5.32 -10.25
C TYR A 288 -15.58 4.97 -9.35
N GLN A 289 -14.34 5.33 -9.70
CA GLN A 289 -13.18 5.11 -8.84
C GLN A 289 -13.16 6.09 -7.66
N ALA A 290 -13.53 7.36 -7.87
CA ALA A 290 -13.72 8.29 -6.76
C ALA A 290 -14.83 7.80 -5.81
N ALA A 291 -15.89 7.21 -6.38
CA ALA A 291 -17.00 6.65 -5.63
C ALA A 291 -16.58 5.42 -4.80
N TYR A 292 -15.82 4.50 -5.41
CA TYR A 292 -15.21 3.34 -4.75
C TYR A 292 -14.34 3.73 -3.55
N GLY A 293 -13.53 4.78 -3.68
CA GLY A 293 -12.65 5.28 -2.60
C GLY A 293 -13.35 6.19 -1.59
N GLY A 294 -14.65 6.50 -1.78
CA GLY A 294 -15.41 7.36 -0.89
C GLY A 294 -15.05 8.85 -1.00
N HIS A 295 -14.43 9.26 -2.10
CA HIS A 295 -13.89 10.60 -2.33
C HIS A 295 -14.96 11.55 -2.88
N LEU A 296 -15.92 11.92 -2.02
CA LEU A 296 -17.05 12.79 -2.38
C LEU A 296 -16.61 14.16 -2.92
N ASP A 297 -15.53 14.74 -2.39
CA ASP A 297 -14.96 16.00 -2.84
C ASP A 297 -14.46 15.93 -4.30
N VAL A 298 -13.86 14.81 -4.68
CA VAL A 298 -13.45 14.54 -6.07
C VAL A 298 -14.66 14.45 -6.99
N LEU A 299 -15.70 13.72 -6.59
CA LEU A 299 -16.95 13.60 -7.37
C LEU A 299 -17.64 14.94 -7.56
N MET A 300 -17.80 15.72 -6.48
CA MET A 300 -18.37 17.06 -6.53
C MET A 300 -17.60 17.96 -7.49
N TRP A 301 -16.27 17.94 -7.42
CA TRP A 301 -15.45 18.70 -8.34
C TRP A 301 -15.60 18.22 -9.78
N ALA A 302 -15.50 16.92 -10.06
CA ALA A 302 -15.55 16.36 -11.42
C ALA A 302 -16.89 16.65 -12.11
N ARG A 303 -18.00 16.61 -11.35
CA ARG A 303 -19.35 16.95 -11.84
C ARG A 303 -19.59 18.45 -11.99
N SER A 304 -18.80 19.31 -11.36
CA SER A 304 -18.90 20.78 -11.51
C SER A 304 -18.25 21.34 -12.77
N GLN A 305 -17.52 20.51 -13.53
CA GLN A 305 -16.77 20.91 -14.72
C GLN A 305 -17.66 21.03 -15.97
N ASN A 306 -17.13 21.65 -17.03
CA ASN A 306 -17.85 21.81 -18.31
C ASN A 306 -17.03 21.29 -19.50
N PRO A 307 -17.47 20.22 -20.21
CA PRO A 307 -18.57 19.34 -19.83
C PRO A 307 -18.27 18.61 -18.51
N PRO A 308 -19.29 18.17 -17.75
CA PRO A 308 -19.07 17.42 -16.53
C PRO A 308 -18.46 16.04 -16.85
N CYS A 309 -17.67 15.48 -15.94
CA CYS A 309 -17.18 14.11 -16.09
C CYS A 309 -18.38 13.16 -16.17
N PRO A 310 -18.45 12.25 -17.17
CA PRO A 310 -19.55 11.32 -17.27
C PRO A 310 -19.52 10.33 -16.10
N TRP A 311 -20.66 9.71 -15.85
CA TRP A 311 -20.88 8.70 -14.82
C TRP A 311 -21.96 7.72 -15.28
N ASP A 312 -22.02 6.57 -14.64
CA ASP A 312 -22.92 5.46 -14.97
C ASP A 312 -23.29 4.68 -13.69
N GLU A 313 -24.01 3.58 -13.85
CA GLU A 313 -24.50 2.71 -12.79
C GLU A 313 -23.35 2.19 -11.90
N GLU A 314 -22.16 1.98 -12.48
CA GLU A 314 -20.96 1.54 -11.74
C GLU A 314 -20.55 2.56 -10.68
N THR A 315 -20.84 3.84 -10.87
CA THR A 315 -20.54 4.88 -9.86
C THR A 315 -21.32 4.63 -8.56
N CYS A 316 -22.61 4.26 -8.66
CA CYS A 316 -23.39 3.87 -7.49
C CYS A 316 -22.97 2.48 -6.98
N ALA A 317 -22.72 1.53 -7.89
CA ALA A 317 -22.35 0.17 -7.50
C ALA A 317 -21.05 0.12 -6.69
N LEU A 318 -20.00 0.82 -7.12
CA LEU A 318 -18.73 0.84 -6.42
C LEU A 318 -18.75 1.70 -5.14
N ALA A 319 -19.56 2.77 -5.09
CA ALA A 319 -19.80 3.46 -3.82
C ALA A 319 -20.46 2.53 -2.79
N ALA A 320 -21.36 1.65 -3.24
CA ALA A 320 -21.97 0.65 -2.39
C ALA A 320 -20.99 -0.45 -1.96
N ASP A 321 -20.11 -0.90 -2.85
CA ASP A 321 -19.03 -1.86 -2.55
C ASP A 321 -18.06 -1.32 -1.48
N GLY A 322 -17.71 -0.03 -1.54
CA GLY A 322 -16.89 0.63 -0.51
C GLY A 322 -17.65 1.02 0.76
N GLY A 323 -18.98 0.83 0.80
CA GLY A 323 -19.82 1.19 1.95
C GLY A 323 -20.03 2.70 2.13
N HIS A 324 -19.83 3.50 1.07
CA HIS A 324 -19.81 4.96 1.11
C HIS A 324 -21.20 5.57 0.93
N LEU A 325 -22.06 5.41 1.95
CA LEU A 325 -23.45 5.89 1.92
C LEU A 325 -23.61 7.40 1.58
N GLU A 326 -22.74 8.26 2.09
CA GLU A 326 -22.82 9.70 1.82
C GLU A 326 -22.51 10.05 0.35
N VAL A 327 -21.64 9.27 -0.30
CA VAL A 327 -21.39 9.39 -1.75
C VAL A 327 -22.65 9.03 -2.54
N LEU A 328 -23.30 7.92 -2.18
CA LEU A 328 -24.54 7.49 -2.82
C LEU A 328 -25.67 8.50 -2.69
N LYS A 329 -25.92 9.01 -1.48
CA LYS A 329 -26.91 10.07 -1.23
C LYS A 329 -26.65 11.29 -2.09
N TRP A 330 -25.39 11.72 -2.17
CA TRP A 330 -25.03 12.86 -2.98
C TRP A 330 -25.23 12.58 -4.48
N ALA A 331 -24.78 11.43 -4.99
CA ALA A 331 -24.90 11.07 -6.40
C ALA A 331 -26.37 10.98 -6.85
N ARG A 332 -27.25 10.43 -6.00
CA ARG A 332 -28.70 10.35 -6.25
C ARG A 332 -29.43 11.69 -6.08
N SER A 333 -28.82 12.67 -5.43
CA SER A 333 -29.39 14.03 -5.29
C SER A 333 -29.13 14.96 -6.49
N GLN A 334 -28.30 14.55 -7.46
CA GLN A 334 -28.00 15.37 -8.64
C GLN A 334 -29.14 15.36 -9.68
N ASP A 335 -29.07 16.27 -10.66
CA ASP A 335 -30.03 16.37 -11.77
C ASP A 335 -29.30 16.33 -13.14
N PRO A 336 -29.49 15.26 -13.96
CA PRO A 336 -30.19 14.03 -13.62
C PRO A 336 -29.44 13.24 -12.53
N PRO A 337 -30.14 12.40 -11.75
CA PRO A 337 -29.50 11.60 -10.70
C PRO A 337 -28.59 10.54 -11.34
N CYS A 338 -27.50 10.19 -10.66
CA CYS A 338 -26.64 9.09 -11.09
C CYS A 338 -27.47 7.81 -11.23
N PRO A 339 -27.44 7.11 -12.36
CA PRO A 339 -28.19 5.87 -12.51
C PRO A 339 -27.64 4.81 -11.55
N TRP A 340 -28.48 3.81 -11.26
CA TRP A 340 -28.14 2.67 -10.42
C TRP A 340 -28.86 1.43 -10.94
N ASP A 341 -28.32 0.26 -10.62
CA ASP A 341 -28.85 -1.04 -11.02
C ASP A 341 -28.74 -2.06 -9.86
N GLU A 342 -29.07 -3.32 -10.15
CA GLU A 342 -28.98 -4.42 -9.19
C GLU A 342 -27.58 -4.60 -8.61
N GLY A 343 -26.53 -4.15 -9.33
CA GLY A 343 -25.14 -4.15 -8.89
C GLY A 343 -24.94 -3.33 -7.62
N THR A 344 -25.71 -2.25 -7.43
CA THR A 344 -25.62 -1.41 -6.22
C THR A 344 -26.01 -2.18 -4.96
N CYS A 345 -27.13 -2.90 -4.98
CA CYS A 345 -27.53 -3.73 -3.85
C CYS A 345 -26.65 -4.98 -3.70
N LEU A 346 -26.22 -5.57 -4.81
CA LEU A 346 -25.34 -6.73 -4.82
C LEU A 346 -24.01 -6.45 -4.12
N PHE A 347 -23.31 -5.39 -4.50
CA PHE A 347 -22.01 -5.06 -3.92
C PHE A 347 -22.13 -4.56 -2.47
N ALA A 348 -23.20 -3.82 -2.13
CA ALA A 348 -23.49 -3.52 -0.72
C ALA A 348 -23.63 -4.80 0.13
N ALA A 349 -24.28 -5.83 -0.38
CA ALA A 349 -24.44 -7.11 0.32
C ALA A 349 -23.12 -7.89 0.38
N GLN A 350 -22.36 -7.92 -0.72
CA GLN A 350 -21.06 -8.56 -0.81
C GLN A 350 -20.03 -7.96 0.17
N GLY A 351 -20.01 -6.62 0.32
CA GLY A 351 -19.14 -5.90 1.28
C GLY A 351 -19.70 -5.82 2.71
N GLY A 352 -20.90 -6.35 2.95
CA GLY A 352 -21.51 -6.36 4.29
C GLY A 352 -22.07 -5.00 4.73
N HIS A 353 -22.29 -4.07 3.82
CA HIS A 353 -22.69 -2.69 4.06
C HIS A 353 -24.21 -2.56 4.22
N LEU A 354 -24.73 -3.10 5.32
CA LEU A 354 -26.17 -3.17 5.60
C LEU A 354 -26.88 -1.81 5.56
N GLU A 355 -26.25 -0.74 6.05
CA GLU A 355 -26.88 0.60 6.05
C GLU A 355 -27.00 1.19 4.64
N VAL A 356 -26.07 0.86 3.74
CA VAL A 356 -26.19 1.20 2.31
C VAL A 356 -27.37 0.46 1.68
N LEU A 357 -27.46 -0.85 1.92
CA LEU A 357 -28.54 -1.68 1.39
C LEU A 357 -29.92 -1.22 1.89
N LYS A 358 -30.03 -0.89 3.18
CA LYS A 358 -31.25 -0.31 3.77
C LYS A 358 -31.66 0.98 3.10
N TRP A 359 -30.70 1.89 2.92
CA TRP A 359 -30.96 3.19 2.33
C TRP A 359 -31.38 3.05 0.85
N ALA A 360 -30.64 2.28 0.05
CA ALA A 360 -30.94 2.08 -1.37
C ALA A 360 -32.35 1.49 -1.62
N ARG A 361 -32.83 0.63 -0.70
CA ARG A 361 -34.19 0.07 -0.73
C ARG A 361 -35.28 0.99 -0.18
N SER A 362 -34.91 2.08 0.49
CA SER A 362 -35.86 3.05 1.06
C SER A 362 -36.17 4.25 0.15
N GLU A 363 -35.41 4.41 -0.94
CA GLU A 363 -35.56 5.50 -1.91
C GLU A 363 -36.75 5.26 -2.87
N ASP A 364 -37.16 6.28 -3.63
CA ASP A 364 -38.30 6.23 -4.55
C ASP A 364 -37.90 6.71 -5.97
N PRO A 365 -37.89 5.85 -7.00
CA PRO A 365 -38.10 4.40 -6.92
C PRO A 365 -36.94 3.72 -6.19
N PRO A 366 -37.18 2.59 -5.50
CA PRO A 366 -36.12 1.88 -4.78
C PRO A 366 -35.13 1.28 -5.78
N CYS A 367 -33.87 1.15 -5.37
CA CYS A 367 -32.85 0.48 -6.19
C CYS A 367 -33.31 -0.96 -6.52
N PRO A 368 -33.26 -1.38 -7.80
CA PRO A 368 -33.54 -2.76 -8.15
C PRO A 368 -32.51 -3.67 -7.47
N TRP A 369 -32.89 -4.91 -7.20
CA TRP A 369 -32.00 -5.86 -6.54
C TRP A 369 -32.38 -7.29 -6.86
N MET A 370 -31.36 -8.16 -6.94
CA MET A 370 -31.54 -9.60 -7.02
C MET A 370 -31.41 -10.19 -5.62
N ARG A 371 -32.52 -10.25 -4.88
CA ARG A 371 -32.55 -10.65 -3.45
C ARG A 371 -31.76 -11.94 -3.19
N HIS A 372 -31.98 -12.98 -4.00
CA HIS A 372 -31.33 -14.28 -3.83
C HIS A 372 -29.80 -14.22 -4.06
N ILE A 373 -29.34 -13.44 -5.05
CA ILE A 373 -27.89 -13.26 -5.31
C ILE A 373 -27.27 -12.42 -4.19
N CYS A 374 -27.92 -11.36 -3.73
CA CYS A 374 -27.44 -10.56 -2.60
C CYS A 374 -27.27 -11.42 -1.34
N GLN A 375 -28.23 -12.31 -1.06
CA GLN A 375 -28.15 -13.26 0.05
C GLN A 375 -27.00 -14.27 -0.12
N GLU A 376 -26.79 -14.79 -1.34
CA GLU A 376 -25.71 -15.72 -1.63
C GLU A 376 -24.32 -15.08 -1.47
N GLU A 377 -24.11 -13.88 -2.00
CA GLU A 377 -22.84 -13.17 -1.89
C GLU A 377 -22.55 -12.75 -0.45
N ALA A 378 -23.56 -12.25 0.29
CA ALA A 378 -23.42 -12.00 1.72
C ALA A 378 -23.02 -13.27 2.51
N ARG A 379 -23.53 -14.45 2.10
CA ARG A 379 -23.18 -15.75 2.69
C ARG A 379 -21.75 -16.17 2.35
N LYS A 380 -21.31 -16.00 1.10
CA LYS A 380 -19.92 -16.27 0.69
C LYS A 380 -18.92 -15.38 1.43
N SER A 381 -19.26 -14.10 1.64
CA SER A 381 -18.44 -13.14 2.37
C SER A 381 -18.57 -13.23 3.90
N GLY A 382 -19.50 -14.03 4.43
CA GLY A 382 -19.67 -14.25 5.88
C GLY A 382 -20.40 -13.12 6.62
N HIS A 383 -21.23 -12.32 5.94
CA HIS A 383 -21.93 -11.17 6.50
C HIS A 383 -23.34 -11.53 7.02
N GLN A 384 -23.39 -12.21 8.18
CA GLN A 384 -24.65 -12.73 8.76
C GLN A 384 -25.70 -11.64 9.01
N HIS A 385 -25.29 -10.44 9.44
CA HIS A 385 -26.20 -9.32 9.71
C HIS A 385 -26.94 -8.82 8.46
N VAL A 386 -26.33 -8.97 7.28
CA VAL A 386 -27.00 -8.69 5.99
C VAL A 386 -28.01 -9.77 5.66
N ILE A 387 -27.64 -11.04 5.84
CA ILE A 387 -28.52 -12.20 5.60
C ILE A 387 -29.78 -12.09 6.47
N ASP A 388 -29.61 -11.87 7.78
CA ASP A 388 -30.72 -11.76 8.72
C ASP A 388 -31.71 -10.66 8.31
N TRP A 389 -31.21 -9.56 7.74
CA TRP A 389 -32.04 -8.45 7.28
C TRP A 389 -32.74 -8.73 5.94
N ILE A 390 -32.11 -9.49 5.05
CA ILE A 390 -32.71 -9.96 3.79
C ILE A 390 -33.82 -10.98 4.09
N ASP A 391 -33.61 -11.88 5.05
CA ASP A 391 -34.54 -12.94 5.43
C ASP A 391 -35.82 -12.38 6.07
N GLN A 392 -35.71 -11.27 6.80
CA GLN A 392 -36.88 -10.55 7.35
C GLN A 392 -37.82 -9.96 6.28
N ARG A 393 -37.47 -10.01 4.99
CA ARG A 393 -38.22 -9.42 3.86
C ARG A 393 -38.84 -10.44 2.91
N GLU A 394 -39.11 -11.66 3.35
CA GLU A 394 -39.71 -12.73 2.53
C GLU A 394 -41.05 -12.36 1.83
N ASP A 395 -41.74 -11.29 2.25
CA ASP A 395 -43.03 -10.85 1.70
C ASP A 395 -42.97 -9.76 0.60
N GLU A 396 -41.79 -9.22 0.25
CA GLU A 396 -41.64 -8.39 -0.97
C GLU A 396 -41.48 -9.32 -2.17
N SER A 397 -42.59 -9.95 -2.56
CA SER A 397 -42.68 -10.88 -3.70
C SER A 397 -42.03 -10.30 -4.94
N ASP A 398 -41.22 -11.12 -5.60
CA ASP A 398 -40.78 -10.97 -6.98
C ASP A 398 -41.93 -10.40 -7.83
N VAL A 399 -41.82 -9.13 -8.23
CA VAL A 399 -42.60 -8.65 -9.36
C VAL A 399 -42.01 -9.37 -10.55
N GLU A 400 -42.56 -10.55 -10.86
CA GLU A 400 -42.33 -11.22 -12.11
C GLU A 400 -42.57 -10.21 -13.23
N PHE A 401 -41.49 -9.82 -13.91
CA PHE A 401 -41.56 -9.36 -15.28
C PHE A 401 -41.98 -10.56 -16.15
N SER A 402 -43.21 -11.04 -15.99
CA SER A 402 -43.86 -11.95 -16.93
C SER A 402 -44.95 -11.16 -17.66
N ASP A 403 -44.56 -10.71 -18.85
CA ASP A 403 -45.40 -10.48 -20.02
C ASP A 403 -46.34 -9.27 -20.00
N LEU A 404 -45.74 -8.13 -20.36
CA LEU A 404 -46.38 -7.11 -21.18
C LEU A 404 -47.17 -7.77 -22.31
N GLU A 405 -48.49 -7.57 -22.28
CA GLU A 405 -49.42 -7.95 -23.34
C GLU A 405 -48.89 -7.49 -24.71
N TYR A 406 -48.57 -8.47 -25.56
CA TYR A 406 -48.52 -8.26 -27.00
C TYR A 406 -49.95 -7.95 -27.46
N SER A 407 -50.25 -6.66 -27.60
CA SER A 407 -51.43 -6.23 -28.34
C SER A 407 -51.17 -6.49 -29.83
N ASP A 408 -51.59 -7.65 -30.33
CA ASP A 408 -51.82 -7.84 -31.75
C ASP A 408 -53.02 -6.98 -32.15
N SER A 409 -52.73 -5.89 -32.86
CA SER A 409 -53.71 -5.09 -33.57
C SER A 409 -53.98 -5.71 -34.95
N ASP A 410 -55.21 -6.22 -35.12
CA ASP A 410 -55.89 -6.35 -36.43
C ASP A 410 -56.38 -4.99 -36.94
#